data_AF-A0A961KBH1-F1
#
_entry.id   AF-A0A961KBH1-F1
#
_cell.length_a   1.000
_cell.length_b   1.000
_cell.length_c   1.000
_cell.angle_alpha   90.00
_cell.angle_beta   90.00
_cell.angle_gamma   90.00
#
_symmetry.space_group_name_H-M   'P 1'
#
loop_
_entity.id
_entity.type
_entity.pdbx_description
1 polymer ?
#
loop_
_entity_poly.entity_id
_entity_poly.type
_entity_poly.pdbx_seq_one_letter_code
_entity_poly.pdbx_strand_id
1 'polypeptide(L)'
;MGRLIGAGIFGIVGVAILMSLGFWQLRRLEWKLDLIAHVESRVHEAPIPLPVAPDPATDRFQPVTVAGRFTGEAVHVLSSIEGIGPGSRVIAVLQTPDDRRVLVDRGFLPEAARTGYDLTADTASVTGNLDWPADSDSYTPAPDLDHGLWFSREAAPIARALNAEPFLIVASHDSAAAPPLVTVPISTAIFRNDHLEYAITWFLLAAVWAVMTFALLWRIQRSKA
;
A
#
# COMPACT_ATOMS: atom_id res chain seq x y z
N MET A 1 -45.96 5.93 30.47
CA MET A 1 -45.54 6.27 29.09
C MET A 1 -44.02 6.16 28.88
N GLY A 2 -43.18 6.52 29.86
CA GLY A 2 -41.71 6.56 29.73
C GLY A 2 -41.02 5.29 29.21
N ARG A 3 -41.48 4.08 29.56
CA ARG A 3 -40.89 2.82 29.06
C ARG A 3 -41.01 2.62 27.54
N LEU A 4 -42.10 3.11 26.91
CA LEU A 4 -42.27 3.07 25.45
C LEU A 4 -41.35 4.07 24.76
N ILE A 5 -41.29 5.29 25.30
CA ILE A 5 -40.49 6.38 24.75
C ILE A 5 -39.00 6.02 24.82
N GLY A 6 -38.52 5.53 25.97
CA GLY A 6 -37.12 5.11 26.13
C GLY A 6 -36.72 3.97 25.19
N ALA A 7 -37.54 2.92 25.08
CA ALA A 7 -37.28 1.80 24.17
C ALA A 7 -37.30 2.23 22.69
N GLY A 8 -38.22 3.13 22.32
CA GLY A 8 -38.30 3.67 20.96
C GLY A 8 -37.09 4.51 20.59
N ILE A 9 -36.66 5.41 21.48
CA ILE A 9 -35.45 6.24 21.27
C ILE A 9 -34.22 5.35 21.12
N PHE A 10 -34.01 4.40 22.02
CA PHE A 10 -32.87 3.49 21.96
C PHE A 10 -32.83 2.69 20.65
N GLY A 11 -33.98 2.16 20.24
CA GLY A 11 -34.11 1.44 18.98
C GLY A 11 -33.79 2.30 17.76
N ILE A 12 -34.38 3.50 17.67
CA ILE A 12 -34.15 4.44 16.56
C ILE A 12 -32.68 4.87 16.49
N VAL A 13 -32.08 5.21 17.63
CA VAL A 13 -30.66 5.61 17.69
C VAL A 13 -29.75 4.46 17.25
N GLY A 14 -29.99 3.23 17.72
CA GLY A 14 -29.22 2.06 17.30
C GLY A 14 -29.29 1.83 15.79
N VAL A 15 -30.50 1.87 15.21
CA VAL A 15 -30.69 1.75 13.76
C VAL A 15 -29.98 2.88 13.02
N ALA A 16 -30.09 4.13 13.47
CA ALA A 16 -29.46 5.27 12.82
C ALA A 16 -27.92 5.14 12.79
N ILE A 17 -27.31 4.65 13.88
CA ILE A 17 -25.87 4.39 13.95
C ILE A 17 -25.47 3.29 12.96
N LEU A 18 -26.16 2.15 12.96
CA LEU A 18 -25.83 1.03 12.08
C LEU A 18 -26.01 1.38 10.59
N MET A 19 -27.07 2.11 10.25
CA MET A 19 -27.25 2.67 8.91
C MET A 19 -26.12 3.62 8.53
N SER A 20 -25.70 4.50 9.44
CA SER A 20 -24.58 5.42 9.21
C SER A 20 -23.27 4.70 8.95
N LEU A 21 -23.00 3.60 9.67
CA LEU A 21 -21.84 2.74 9.45
C LEU A 21 -21.92 2.02 8.09
N GLY A 22 -23.08 1.51 7.69
CA GLY A 22 -23.29 0.90 6.38
C GLY A 22 -23.00 1.88 5.23
N PHE A 23 -23.54 3.10 5.30
CA PHE A 23 -23.26 4.14 4.30
C PHE A 23 -21.80 4.59 4.31
N TRP A 24 -21.16 4.65 5.49
CA TRP A 24 -19.73 4.95 5.57
C TRP A 24 -18.89 3.88 4.87
N GLN A 25 -19.21 2.60 5.03
CA GLN A 25 -18.53 1.51 4.33
C GLN A 25 -18.69 1.62 2.81
N LEU A 26 -19.88 1.97 2.30
CA LEU A 26 -20.08 2.19 0.86
C LEU A 26 -19.27 3.37 0.31
N ARG A 27 -19.26 4.52 1.02
CA ARG A 27 -18.41 5.66 0.61
C ARG A 27 -16.93 5.30 0.64
N ARG A 28 -16.51 4.49 1.62
CA ARG A 28 -15.12 4.01 1.73
C ARG A 28 -14.77 3.05 0.60
N LEU A 29 -15.70 2.19 0.19
CA LEU A 29 -15.58 1.31 -0.97
C LEU A 29 -15.36 2.11 -2.24
N GLU A 30 -16.24 3.08 -2.53
CA GLU A 30 -16.15 3.95 -3.72
C GLU A 30 -14.81 4.68 -3.76
N TRP A 31 -14.43 5.36 -2.68
CA TRP A 31 -13.13 6.03 -2.57
C TRP A 31 -11.95 5.09 -2.85
N LYS A 32 -12.00 3.85 -2.35
CA LYS A 32 -10.93 2.87 -2.55
C LYS A 32 -10.88 2.38 -3.99
N LEU A 33 -12.03 2.18 -4.63
CA LEU A 33 -12.13 1.79 -6.03
C LEU A 33 -11.59 2.89 -6.95
N ASP A 34 -11.92 4.16 -6.69
CA ASP A 34 -11.40 5.29 -7.46
C ASP A 34 -9.88 5.39 -7.35
N LEU A 35 -9.32 5.18 -6.16
CA LEU A 35 -7.87 5.15 -5.95
C LEU A 35 -7.20 4.00 -6.73
N ILE A 36 -7.77 2.79 -6.68
CA ILE A 36 -7.27 1.63 -7.42
C ILE A 36 -7.31 1.90 -8.92
N ALA A 37 -8.44 2.39 -9.44
CA ALA A 37 -8.60 2.71 -10.85
C ALA A 37 -7.58 3.76 -11.32
N HIS A 38 -7.35 4.80 -10.50
CA HIS A 38 -6.32 5.79 -10.77
C HIS A 38 -4.93 5.16 -10.88
N VAL A 39 -4.51 4.36 -9.90
CA VAL A 39 -3.21 3.67 -9.95
C VAL A 39 -3.12 2.75 -11.16
N GLU A 40 -4.13 1.90 -11.41
CA GLU A 40 -4.13 0.95 -12.52
C GLU A 40 -4.03 1.63 -13.89
N SER A 41 -4.70 2.76 -14.06
CA SER A 41 -4.65 3.55 -15.30
C SER A 41 -3.26 4.12 -15.59
N ARG A 42 -2.45 4.39 -14.56
CA ARG A 42 -1.11 4.98 -14.68
C ARG A 42 -0.03 3.91 -14.81
N VAL A 43 -0.09 2.87 -13.95
CA VAL A 43 1.00 1.89 -13.84
C VAL A 43 1.23 1.04 -15.09
N HIS A 44 0.24 0.95 -15.97
CA HIS A 44 0.28 0.18 -17.23
C HIS A 44 0.45 1.04 -18.49
N GLU A 45 0.69 2.35 -18.34
CA GLU A 45 1.00 3.21 -19.49
C GLU A 45 2.29 2.77 -20.20
N ALA A 46 2.51 3.26 -21.42
CA ALA A 46 3.76 3.03 -22.12
C ALA A 46 4.92 3.71 -21.36
N PRO A 47 6.02 2.99 -21.07
CA PRO A 47 7.16 3.59 -20.40
C PRO A 47 7.81 4.71 -21.21
N ILE A 48 8.13 5.80 -20.52
CA ILE A 48 8.92 6.92 -21.06
C ILE A 48 10.37 6.86 -20.58
N PRO A 49 11.33 7.54 -21.20
CA PRO A 49 12.66 7.72 -20.60
C PRO A 49 12.54 8.42 -19.25
N LEU A 50 13.39 8.05 -18.28
CA LEU A 50 13.44 8.70 -16.97
C LEU A 50 13.57 10.23 -17.12
N PRO A 51 12.62 11.04 -16.60
CA PRO A 51 12.73 12.49 -16.66
C PRO A 51 13.95 13.03 -15.91
N VAL A 52 14.45 14.19 -16.33
CA VAL A 52 15.59 14.87 -15.66
C VAL A 52 15.20 15.33 -14.25
N ALA A 53 13.98 15.82 -14.08
CA ALA A 53 13.45 16.25 -12.79
C ALA A 53 12.01 15.74 -12.64
N PRO A 54 11.82 14.51 -12.12
CA PRO A 54 10.49 13.96 -11.89
C PRO A 54 9.71 14.76 -10.83
N ASP A 55 8.44 15.05 -11.09
CA ASP A 55 7.54 15.76 -10.16
C ASP A 55 6.61 14.77 -9.45
N PRO A 56 6.62 14.70 -8.10
CA PRO A 56 5.75 13.79 -7.34
C PRO A 56 4.25 14.01 -7.58
N ALA A 57 3.82 15.21 -7.99
CA ALA A 57 2.41 15.51 -8.21
C ALA A 57 1.88 14.96 -9.55
N THR A 58 2.74 14.89 -10.57
CA THR A 58 2.32 14.48 -11.93
C THR A 58 2.87 13.12 -12.33
N ASP A 59 4.06 12.78 -11.87
CA ASP A 59 4.82 11.64 -12.40
C ASP A 59 4.70 10.41 -11.50
N ARG A 60 3.99 10.50 -10.37
CA ARG A 60 3.73 9.34 -9.52
C ARG A 60 3.01 8.25 -10.32
N PHE A 61 3.54 7.04 -10.21
CA PHE A 61 3.15 5.84 -10.94
C PHE A 61 3.47 5.85 -12.44
N GLN A 62 4.06 6.92 -12.98
CA GLN A 62 4.48 6.98 -14.39
C GLN A 62 5.50 5.86 -14.66
N PRO A 63 5.25 4.98 -15.64
CA PRO A 63 6.22 3.98 -16.05
C PRO A 63 7.41 4.67 -16.74
N VAL A 64 8.62 4.32 -16.31
CA VAL A 64 9.86 4.82 -16.85
C VAL A 64 10.82 3.69 -17.20
N THR A 65 11.69 3.95 -18.16
CA THR A 65 12.84 3.11 -18.48
C THR A 65 14.13 3.90 -18.24
N VAL A 66 15.10 3.26 -17.57
CA VAL A 66 16.42 3.82 -17.30
C VAL A 66 17.49 2.74 -17.49
N ALA A 67 18.61 3.13 -18.07
CA ALA A 67 19.79 2.29 -18.18
C ALA A 67 20.90 2.82 -17.28
N GLY A 68 21.78 1.95 -16.81
CA GLY A 68 22.90 2.34 -15.95
C GLY A 68 23.70 1.14 -15.44
N ARG A 69 24.48 1.37 -14.38
CA ARG A 69 25.16 0.33 -13.62
C ARG A 69 24.68 0.32 -12.18
N PHE A 70 24.51 -0.85 -11.58
CA PHE A 70 24.26 -0.96 -10.15
C PHE A 70 25.59 -0.87 -9.40
N THR A 71 25.72 0.08 -8.47
CA THR A 71 26.99 0.36 -7.77
C THR A 71 27.30 -0.65 -6.65
N GLY A 72 26.33 -1.48 -6.27
CA GLY A 72 26.38 -2.35 -5.09
C GLY A 72 25.91 -1.66 -3.80
N GLU A 73 25.76 -0.33 -3.80
CA GLU A 73 25.18 0.40 -2.67
C GLU A 73 23.67 0.17 -2.61
N ALA A 74 23.18 -0.32 -1.48
CA ALA A 74 21.77 -0.66 -1.30
C ALA A 74 21.36 -0.62 0.17
N VAL A 75 20.05 -0.57 0.39
CA VAL A 75 19.42 -0.83 1.68
C VAL A 75 18.46 -2.01 1.55
N HIS A 76 18.30 -2.74 2.66
CA HIS A 76 17.35 -3.83 2.78
C HIS A 76 16.16 -3.35 3.61
N VAL A 77 14.99 -3.19 3.00
CA VAL A 77 13.77 -2.85 3.74
C VAL A 77 13.05 -4.14 4.14
N LEU A 78 12.86 -4.35 5.44
CA LEU A 78 12.23 -5.57 5.96
C LEU A 78 10.85 -5.80 5.34
N SER A 79 10.62 -7.01 4.83
CA SER A 79 9.36 -7.39 4.18
C SER A 79 9.10 -8.89 4.30
N SER A 80 7.89 -9.32 3.96
CA SER A 80 7.54 -10.74 3.85
C SER A 80 6.60 -10.93 2.66
N ILE A 81 6.75 -12.05 1.95
CA ILE A 81 5.82 -12.46 0.90
C ILE A 81 5.14 -13.75 1.32
N GLU A 82 3.81 -13.80 1.19
CA GLU A 82 3.02 -15.00 1.46
C GLU A 82 3.52 -16.18 0.60
N GLY A 83 3.71 -17.34 1.21
CA GLY A 83 4.24 -18.54 0.54
C GLY A 83 5.76 -18.57 0.34
N ILE A 84 6.48 -17.44 0.48
CA ILE A 84 7.95 -17.38 0.43
C ILE A 84 8.54 -17.24 1.85
N GLY A 85 7.91 -16.42 2.69
CA GLY A 85 8.37 -16.12 4.05
C GLY A 85 9.14 -14.80 4.15
N PRO A 86 9.98 -14.65 5.19
CA PRO A 86 10.66 -13.39 5.50
C PRO A 86 11.79 -13.07 4.52
N GLY A 87 12.02 -11.78 4.32
CA GLY A 87 13.14 -11.27 3.53
C GLY A 87 13.16 -9.75 3.51
N SER A 88 13.64 -9.19 2.42
CA SER A 88 13.75 -7.74 2.28
C SER A 88 13.45 -7.27 0.87
N ARG A 89 12.92 -6.06 0.74
CA ARG A 89 12.97 -5.29 -0.49
C ARG A 89 14.37 -4.71 -0.64
N VAL A 90 14.99 -4.93 -1.79
CA VAL A 90 16.32 -4.41 -2.09
C VAL A 90 16.17 -3.10 -2.84
N ILE A 91 16.49 -1.99 -2.17
CA ILE A 91 16.53 -0.67 -2.80
C ILE A 91 17.99 -0.34 -3.06
N ALA A 92 18.39 -0.34 -4.32
CA ALA A 92 19.78 -0.18 -4.76
C ALA A 92 19.98 1.08 -5.59
N VAL A 93 21.23 1.58 -5.60
CA VAL A 93 21.63 2.71 -6.43
C VAL A 93 21.96 2.23 -7.84
N LEU A 94 21.21 2.74 -8.81
CA LEU A 94 21.56 2.69 -10.22
C LEU A 94 22.24 4.01 -10.59
N GLN A 95 23.48 3.95 -11.05
CA GLN A 95 24.18 5.11 -11.62
C GLN A 95 23.94 5.14 -13.13
N THR A 96 23.32 6.21 -13.61
CA THR A 96 23.03 6.42 -15.03
C THR A 96 24.26 6.88 -15.81
N PRO A 97 24.24 6.87 -17.16
CA PRO A 97 25.34 7.38 -17.99
C PRO A 97 25.65 8.87 -17.80
N ASP A 98 24.69 9.67 -17.32
CA ASP A 98 24.85 11.09 -16.97
C ASP A 98 25.19 11.29 -15.48
N ASP A 99 25.73 10.26 -14.82
CA ASP A 99 26.20 10.26 -13.43
C ASP A 99 25.13 10.54 -12.36
N ARG A 100 23.85 10.47 -12.74
CA ARG A 100 22.74 10.52 -11.77
C ARG A 100 22.72 9.24 -10.96
N ARG A 101 22.40 9.36 -9.68
CA ARG A 101 22.25 8.24 -8.75
C ARG A 101 20.78 8.11 -8.41
N VAL A 102 20.12 7.11 -8.97
CA VAL A 102 18.68 6.91 -8.80
C VAL A 102 18.42 5.65 -7.97
N LEU A 103 17.40 5.70 -7.11
CA LEU A 103 17.01 4.55 -6.30
C LEU A 103 16.11 3.63 -7.12
N VAL A 104 16.42 2.35 -7.13
CA VAL A 104 15.61 1.30 -7.74
C VAL A 104 15.23 0.29 -6.68
N ASP A 105 13.93 0.09 -6.46
CA ASP A 105 13.43 -1.08 -5.74
C ASP A 105 13.47 -2.26 -6.70
N ARG A 106 14.56 -3.03 -6.61
CA ARG A 106 14.86 -4.14 -7.52
C ARG A 106 13.97 -5.36 -7.28
N GLY A 107 13.29 -5.42 -6.14
CA GLY A 107 12.47 -6.56 -5.80
C GLY A 107 12.67 -7.11 -4.39
N PHE A 108 12.12 -8.30 -4.17
CA PHE A 108 12.23 -9.05 -2.93
C PHE A 108 13.37 -10.07 -2.99
N LEU A 109 14.17 -10.10 -1.93
CA LEU A 109 15.22 -11.09 -1.71
C LEU A 109 14.90 -11.85 -0.41
N PRO A 110 14.80 -13.20 -0.43
CA PRO A 110 14.60 -13.99 0.77
C PRO A 110 15.73 -13.80 1.79
N GLU A 111 15.42 -13.86 3.08
CA GLU A 111 16.41 -13.58 4.14
C GLU A 111 17.64 -14.50 4.06
N ALA A 112 17.43 -15.78 3.71
CA ALA A 112 18.51 -16.76 3.55
C ALA A 112 19.52 -16.39 2.45
N ALA A 113 19.13 -15.55 1.49
CA ALA A 113 19.96 -15.10 0.39
C ALA A 113 20.51 -13.68 0.59
N ARG A 114 20.16 -13.01 1.69
CA ARG A 114 20.57 -11.62 1.96
C ARG A 114 22.09 -11.46 1.99
N THR A 115 22.79 -12.41 2.61
CA THR A 115 24.25 -12.39 2.67
C THR A 115 24.84 -13.06 1.44
N GLY A 116 25.73 -12.36 0.73
CA GLY A 116 26.48 -12.92 -0.40
C GLY A 116 25.78 -12.84 -1.76
N TYR A 117 24.57 -12.27 -1.85
CA TYR A 117 23.98 -11.92 -3.13
C TYR A 117 24.68 -10.69 -3.72
N ASP A 118 25.18 -10.81 -4.96
CA ASP A 118 25.85 -9.72 -5.65
C ASP A 118 24.83 -8.70 -6.16
N LEU A 119 24.92 -7.47 -5.65
CA LEU A 119 24.05 -6.36 -6.02
C LEU A 119 24.64 -5.48 -7.11
N THR A 120 25.85 -5.77 -7.57
CA THR A 120 26.52 -5.02 -8.64
C THR A 120 26.08 -5.51 -10.02
N ALA A 121 26.12 -4.60 -10.99
CA ALA A 121 25.97 -4.95 -12.40
C ALA A 121 26.53 -3.82 -13.26
N ASP A 122 27.46 -4.11 -14.16
CA ASP A 122 28.08 -3.10 -15.04
C ASP A 122 27.10 -2.54 -16.09
N THR A 123 26.06 -3.30 -16.42
CA THR A 123 25.02 -2.88 -17.38
C THR A 123 23.68 -3.45 -16.95
N ALA A 124 22.73 -2.54 -16.70
CA ALA A 124 21.36 -2.86 -16.38
C ALA A 124 20.41 -1.93 -17.14
N SER A 125 19.27 -2.47 -17.55
CA SER A 125 18.11 -1.74 -18.04
C SER A 125 16.94 -2.07 -17.14
N VAL A 126 16.40 -1.04 -16.49
CA VAL A 126 15.27 -1.14 -15.57
C VAL A 126 14.06 -0.47 -16.19
N THR A 127 12.94 -1.18 -16.18
CA THR A 127 11.62 -0.61 -16.43
C THR A 127 10.80 -0.74 -15.15
N GLY A 128 10.15 0.34 -14.74
CA GLY A 128 9.41 0.38 -13.48
C GLY A 128 8.60 1.65 -13.34
N ASN A 129 7.96 1.84 -12.19
CA ASN A 129 7.10 2.99 -11.93
C ASN A 129 7.79 3.95 -10.97
N LEU A 130 7.70 5.25 -11.25
CA LEU A 130 8.13 6.28 -10.30
C LEU A 130 7.21 6.28 -9.07
N ASP A 131 7.81 6.38 -7.89
CA ASP A 131 7.07 6.51 -6.63
C ASP A 131 7.83 7.37 -5.61
N TRP A 132 7.07 7.95 -4.69
CA TRP A 132 7.56 8.69 -3.53
C TRP A 132 6.91 8.11 -2.28
N PRO A 133 7.35 6.92 -1.82
CA PRO A 133 6.75 6.29 -0.67
C PRO A 133 6.90 7.15 0.58
N ALA A 134 5.85 7.18 1.38
CA ALA A 134 5.74 7.91 2.64
C ALA A 134 5.19 6.94 3.69
N ASP A 135 5.94 5.84 3.87
CA ASP A 135 5.46 4.61 4.49
C ASP A 135 5.87 4.49 5.97
N SER A 136 6.38 5.55 6.61
CA SER A 136 6.65 5.55 8.06
C SER A 136 5.58 6.27 8.89
N ASP A 137 5.44 5.82 10.12
CA ASP A 137 4.58 6.39 11.15
C ASP A 137 5.29 6.40 12.52
N SER A 138 4.57 6.78 13.59
CA SER A 138 5.12 6.81 14.95
C SER A 138 5.52 5.44 15.52
N TYR A 139 5.14 4.35 14.87
CA TYR A 139 5.48 2.98 15.27
C TYR A 139 6.62 2.38 14.43
N THR A 140 7.01 3.07 13.36
CA THR A 140 8.10 2.64 12.49
C THR A 140 9.44 2.89 13.19
N PRO A 141 10.24 1.84 13.46
CA PRO A 141 11.54 2.01 14.10
C PRO A 141 12.52 2.81 13.21
N ALA A 142 13.50 3.45 13.85
CA ALA A 142 14.63 4.02 13.14
C ALA A 142 15.41 2.92 12.39
N PRO A 143 16.02 3.23 11.22
CA PRO A 143 16.81 2.25 10.49
C PRO A 143 18.03 1.79 11.30
N ASP A 144 18.36 0.52 11.18
CA ASP A 144 19.61 -0.06 11.67
C ASP A 144 20.68 0.12 10.60
N LEU A 145 21.47 1.18 10.75
CA LEU A 145 22.50 1.58 9.79
C LEU A 145 23.70 0.61 9.78
N ASP A 146 23.95 -0.08 10.90
CA ASP A 146 25.09 -1.02 11.01
C ASP A 146 24.85 -2.26 10.14
N HIS A 147 23.59 -2.71 10.06
CA HIS A 147 23.21 -3.86 9.25
C HIS A 147 22.56 -3.48 7.91
N GLY A 148 22.47 -2.19 7.58
CA GLY A 148 21.79 -1.69 6.38
C GLY A 148 20.31 -2.10 6.31
N LEU A 149 19.67 -2.27 7.47
CA LEU A 149 18.29 -2.73 7.60
C LEU A 149 17.35 -1.56 7.87
N TRP A 150 16.30 -1.47 7.06
CA TRP A 150 15.33 -0.40 7.07
C TRP A 150 13.94 -0.96 7.30
N PHE A 151 13.06 -0.15 7.89
CA PHE A 151 11.69 -0.56 8.24
C PHE A 151 10.62 0.18 7.43
N SER A 152 11.06 1.06 6.52
CA SER A 152 10.20 1.83 5.62
C SER A 152 10.91 2.03 4.28
N ARG A 153 10.14 2.19 3.21
CA ARG A 153 10.63 2.48 1.84
C ARG A 153 10.70 3.98 1.54
N GLU A 154 10.66 4.83 2.57
CA GLU A 154 10.66 6.27 2.39
C GLU A 154 11.85 6.76 1.55
N ALA A 155 11.54 7.40 0.43
CA ALA A 155 12.54 7.75 -0.56
C ALA A 155 13.55 8.78 -0.03
N ALA A 156 13.10 9.83 0.66
CA ALA A 156 13.99 10.93 1.08
C ALA A 156 15.04 10.52 2.15
N PRO A 157 14.71 9.76 3.20
CA PRO A 157 15.70 9.17 4.11
C PRO A 157 16.70 8.23 3.42
N ILE A 158 16.23 7.31 2.57
CA ILE A 158 17.09 6.35 1.87
C ILE A 158 18.02 7.08 0.90
N ALA A 159 17.49 8.04 0.14
CA ALA A 159 18.25 8.86 -0.80
C ALA A 159 19.37 9.64 -0.10
N ARG A 160 19.12 10.18 1.09
CA ARG A 160 20.17 10.83 1.89
C ARG A 160 21.25 9.84 2.34
N ALA A 161 20.86 8.63 2.77
CA ALA A 161 21.81 7.61 3.21
C ALA A 161 22.69 7.08 2.06
N LEU A 162 22.12 6.97 0.86
CA LEU A 162 22.78 6.44 -0.33
C LEU A 162 23.28 7.52 -1.31
N ASN A 163 23.23 8.80 -0.94
CA ASN A 163 23.58 9.95 -1.80
C ASN A 163 22.97 9.84 -3.22
N ALA A 164 21.64 9.74 -3.27
CA ALA A 164 20.84 9.52 -4.48
C ALA A 164 19.69 10.54 -4.59
N GLU A 165 18.97 10.52 -5.70
CA GLU A 165 17.77 11.34 -5.89
C GLU A 165 16.60 10.82 -5.03
N PRO A 166 15.75 11.71 -4.47
CA PRO A 166 14.73 11.38 -3.47
C PRO A 166 13.42 10.84 -4.06
N PHE A 167 13.52 9.90 -5.00
CA PHE A 167 12.41 9.13 -5.56
C PHE A 167 12.83 7.68 -5.77
N LEU A 168 11.85 6.79 -5.97
CA LEU A 168 12.07 5.37 -6.18
C LEU A 168 11.54 4.95 -7.55
N ILE A 169 12.28 4.10 -8.26
CA ILE A 169 11.76 3.34 -9.41
C ILE A 169 11.43 1.94 -8.90
N VAL A 170 10.15 1.61 -8.82
CA VAL A 170 9.70 0.26 -8.45
C VAL A 170 9.76 -0.63 -9.67
N ALA A 171 10.75 -1.52 -9.74
CA ALA A 171 11.03 -2.30 -10.92
C ALA A 171 9.90 -3.32 -11.21
N SER A 172 9.36 -3.25 -12.43
CA SER A 172 8.56 -4.33 -13.01
C SER A 172 9.47 -5.29 -13.79
N HIS A 173 10.53 -4.76 -14.40
CA HIS A 173 11.57 -5.51 -15.08
C HIS A 173 12.96 -4.92 -14.74
N ASP A 174 13.89 -5.80 -14.37
CA ASP A 174 15.30 -5.48 -14.16
C ASP A 174 16.14 -6.52 -14.92
N SER A 175 16.85 -6.07 -15.95
CA SER A 175 17.65 -6.98 -16.80
C SER A 175 18.83 -7.63 -16.06
N ALA A 176 19.24 -7.09 -14.91
CA ALA A 176 20.32 -7.61 -14.09
C ALA A 176 19.81 -8.41 -12.87
N ALA A 177 18.48 -8.54 -12.69
CA ALA A 177 17.92 -9.36 -11.63
C ALA A 177 18.15 -10.85 -11.95
N ALA A 178 18.72 -11.57 -10.99
CA ALA A 178 18.92 -13.01 -11.07
C ALA A 178 18.32 -13.68 -9.83
N PRO A 179 17.80 -14.93 -9.94
CA PRO A 179 17.33 -15.67 -8.78
C PRO A 179 18.38 -15.71 -7.65
N PRO A 180 17.98 -15.57 -6.38
CA PRO A 180 16.60 -15.58 -5.88
C PRO A 180 15.91 -14.21 -5.77
N LEU A 181 16.49 -13.14 -6.34
CA LEU A 181 15.84 -11.83 -6.38
C LEU A 181 14.65 -11.87 -7.35
N VAL A 182 13.48 -11.42 -6.88
CA VAL A 182 12.26 -11.36 -7.70
C VAL A 182 11.69 -9.95 -7.69
N THR A 183 11.47 -9.36 -8.86
CA THR A 183 10.81 -8.06 -8.97
C THR A 183 9.41 -8.13 -8.36
N VAL A 184 8.98 -7.08 -7.65
CA VAL A 184 7.57 -6.95 -7.24
C VAL A 184 7.11 -5.59 -7.71
N PRO A 185 6.44 -5.51 -8.87
CA PRO A 185 5.91 -4.27 -9.39
C PRO A 185 4.82 -3.71 -8.48
N ILE A 186 4.48 -2.43 -8.66
CA ILE A 186 3.31 -1.84 -8.04
C ILE A 186 2.08 -2.62 -8.54
N SER A 187 1.33 -3.19 -7.59
CA SER A 187 0.11 -3.94 -7.88
C SER A 187 -1.00 -3.53 -6.93
N THR A 188 -2.17 -3.29 -7.49
CA THR A 188 -3.42 -3.04 -6.77
C THR A 188 -4.09 -4.34 -6.31
N ALA A 189 -3.66 -5.49 -6.81
CA ALA A 189 -4.26 -6.80 -6.52
C ALA A 189 -4.17 -7.21 -5.04
N ILE A 190 -3.26 -6.59 -4.28
CA ILE A 190 -3.05 -6.86 -2.85
C ILE A 190 -4.08 -6.10 -1.98
N PHE A 191 -4.80 -5.11 -2.53
CA PHE A 191 -5.78 -4.36 -1.77
C PHE A 191 -7.07 -5.16 -1.54
N ARG A 192 -7.12 -5.90 -0.43
CA ARG A 192 -8.36 -6.55 0.03
C ARG A 192 -9.49 -5.52 0.15
N ASN A 193 -10.64 -5.77 -0.49
CA ASN A 193 -11.74 -4.81 -0.61
C ASN A 193 -13.06 -5.35 -0.05
N ASP A 194 -13.09 -5.67 1.25
CA ASP A 194 -14.28 -6.27 1.88
C ASP A 194 -15.34 -5.24 2.32
N HIS A 195 -15.19 -3.96 1.94
CA HIS A 195 -16.08 -2.89 2.39
C HIS A 195 -17.55 -3.16 2.05
N LEU A 196 -17.82 -3.84 0.93
CA LEU A 196 -19.16 -4.28 0.58
C LEU A 196 -19.73 -5.31 1.56
N GLU A 197 -18.95 -6.34 1.93
CA GLU A 197 -19.35 -7.37 2.90
C GLU A 197 -19.68 -6.75 4.26
N TYR A 198 -18.86 -5.80 4.71
CA TYR A 198 -19.11 -5.05 5.93
C TYR A 198 -20.35 -4.16 5.81
N ALA A 199 -20.56 -3.47 4.69
CA ALA A 199 -21.77 -2.67 4.47
C ALA A 199 -23.03 -3.54 4.58
N ILE A 200 -23.04 -4.71 3.94
CA ILE A 200 -24.13 -5.70 4.02
C ILE A 200 -24.35 -6.11 5.48
N THR A 201 -23.29 -6.43 6.21
CA THR A 201 -23.36 -6.79 7.62
C THR A 201 -24.04 -5.71 8.46
N TRP A 202 -23.64 -4.44 8.29
CA TRP A 202 -24.23 -3.32 9.04
C TRP A 202 -25.70 -3.09 8.72
N PHE A 203 -26.11 -3.19 7.45
CA PHE A 203 -27.51 -3.07 7.07
C PHE A 203 -28.36 -4.23 7.58
N LEU A 204 -27.85 -5.47 7.57
CA LEU A 204 -28.55 -6.62 8.15
C LEU A 204 -28.72 -6.48 9.67
N LEU A 205 -27.68 -6.03 10.38
CA LEU A 205 -27.78 -5.73 11.81
C LEU A 205 -28.80 -4.62 12.09
N ALA A 206 -28.83 -3.57 11.27
CA ALA A 206 -29.82 -2.49 11.39
C ALA A 206 -31.25 -3.03 11.21
N ALA A 207 -31.47 -3.90 10.22
CA ALA A 207 -32.77 -4.52 9.96
C ALA A 207 -33.23 -5.39 11.14
N VAL A 208 -32.36 -6.28 11.64
CA VAL A 208 -32.68 -7.12 12.82
C VAL A 208 -33.00 -6.25 14.04
N TRP A 209 -32.20 -5.20 14.29
CA TRP A 209 -32.42 -4.28 15.41
C TRP A 209 -33.76 -3.54 15.29
N ALA A 210 -34.13 -3.10 14.09
CA ALA A 210 -35.41 -2.46 13.83
C ALA A 210 -36.59 -3.41 14.10
N VAL A 211 -36.50 -4.66 13.63
CA VAL A 211 -37.51 -5.70 13.88
C VAL A 211 -37.65 -5.99 15.37
N MET A 212 -36.54 -6.17 16.08
CA MET A 212 -36.55 -6.41 17.53
C MET A 212 -37.14 -5.23 18.31
N THR A 213 -36.78 -4.00 17.93
CA THR A 213 -37.35 -2.77 18.51
C THR A 213 -38.86 -2.72 18.31
N PHE A 214 -39.33 -2.96 17.08
CA PHE A 214 -40.75 -2.98 16.77
C PHE A 214 -41.50 -4.05 17.58
N ALA A 215 -40.99 -5.28 17.63
CA ALA A 215 -41.57 -6.37 18.40
C ALA A 215 -41.64 -6.05 19.90
N LEU A 216 -40.61 -5.41 20.47
CA LEU A 216 -40.59 -4.97 21.85
C LEU A 216 -41.65 -3.89 22.12
N LEU A 217 -41.74 -2.87 21.26
CA LEU A 217 -42.74 -1.81 21.39
C LEU A 217 -44.17 -2.36 21.32
N TRP A 218 -44.42 -3.26 20.37
CA TRP A 218 -45.70 -3.97 20.23
C TRP A 218 -46.07 -4.78 21.47
N ARG A 219 -45.10 -5.53 22.02
CA ARG A 219 -45.28 -6.28 23.27
C ARG A 219 -45.60 -5.35 24.45
N ILE A 220 -44.91 -4.22 24.59
CA ILE A 220 -45.17 -3.26 25.67
C ILE A 220 -46.58 -2.66 25.54
N GLN A 221 -47.04 -2.37 24.32
CA GLN A 221 -48.41 -1.89 24.09
C GLN A 221 -49.45 -2.93 24.50
N ARG A 222 -49.30 -4.20 24.06
CA ARG A 222 -50.22 -5.28 24.43
C ARG A 222 -50.27 -5.56 25.94
N SER A 223 -49.15 -5.43 26.65
CA SER A 223 -49.13 -5.62 28.11
C SER A 223 -49.87 -4.54 28.92
N LYS A 224 -50.29 -3.45 28.26
CA LYS A 224 -51.04 -2.36 28.89
C LYS A 224 -52.53 -2.37 28.55
N ALA A 225 -52.95 -3.17 27.57
CA ALA A 225 -54.35 -3.41 27.22
C ALA A 225 -54.88 -4.57 28.05
#